data_AF-A0A5E6NIC4-F1
#
_entry.id   AF-A0A5E6NIC4-F1
#
_cell.length_a   1.000
_cell.length_b   1.000
_cell.length_c   1.000
_cell.angle_alpha   90.00
_cell.angle_beta   90.00
_cell.angle_gamma   90.00
#
_symmetry.space_group_name_H-M   'P 1'
#
loop_
_entity.id
_entity.type
_entity.pdbx_description
1 polymer ?
#
loop_
_entity_poly.entity_id
_entity_poly.type
_entity_poly.pdbx_seq_one_letter_code
_entity_poly.pdbx_strand_id
1 'polypeptide(L)'
;MDKIIYSVEEAQLPAPIFRTYDNSTQVILYAYRPFSDLTIEERIRACYQHAVIKYISGKKLKNSGLCTRFGVKKGNESQVTKVIKNALSEGLIKIADTESPRSGYYPFWV
;
A
#
# COMPACT_ATOMS: atom_id res chain seq x y z
N MET A 1 17.16 -4.03 -4.14
CA MET A 1 16.04 -3.40 -3.38
C MET A 1 14.83 -4.34 -3.32
N ASP A 2 14.62 -5.15 -4.36
CA ASP A 2 13.50 -6.11 -4.49
C ASP A 2 13.40 -7.16 -3.39
N LYS A 3 14.54 -7.68 -2.90
CA LYS A 3 14.55 -8.72 -1.86
C LYS A 3 13.95 -8.24 -0.54
N ILE A 4 14.15 -6.97 -0.20
CA ILE A 4 13.67 -6.36 1.05
C ILE A 4 12.16 -6.15 0.98
N ILE A 5 11.67 -5.68 -0.16
CA ILE A 5 10.23 -5.46 -0.41
C ILE A 5 9.46 -6.78 -0.31
N TYR A 6 10.02 -7.85 -0.89
CA TYR A 6 9.40 -9.17 -0.85
C TYR A 6 9.32 -9.73 0.56
N SER A 7 10.42 -9.68 1.33
CA SER A 7 10.43 -10.12 2.72
C SER A 7 9.53 -9.30 3.64
N VAL A 8 9.37 -8.00 3.38
CA VAL A 8 8.43 -7.13 4.10
C VAL A 8 6.98 -7.56 3.88
N GLU A 9 6.61 -7.87 2.63
CA GLU A 9 5.24 -8.27 2.33
C GLU A 9 4.92 -9.70 2.78
N GLU A 10 5.90 -10.61 2.72
CA GLU A 10 5.79 -11.98 3.25
C GLU A 10 5.62 -11.98 4.78
N ALA A 11 6.39 -11.15 5.50
CA ALA A 11 6.29 -11.01 6.95
C ALA A 11 5.18 -10.04 7.41
N GLN A 12 4.36 -9.52 6.48
CA GLN A 12 3.29 -8.56 6.73
C GLN A 12 3.72 -7.29 7.50
N LEU A 13 4.98 -6.89 7.37
CA LEU A 13 5.51 -5.74 8.11
C LEU A 13 4.92 -4.42 7.58
N PRO A 14 4.79 -3.37 8.41
CA PRO A 14 4.37 -2.06 7.96
C PRO A 14 5.36 -1.49 6.94
N ALA A 15 4.84 -0.62 6.08
CA ALA A 15 5.59 -0.06 4.97
C ALA A 15 6.85 0.66 5.46
N PRO A 16 8.03 0.27 4.97
CA PRO A 16 9.25 0.91 5.42
C PRO A 16 9.37 2.32 4.87
N ILE A 17 9.98 3.21 5.66
CA ILE A 17 10.33 4.55 5.23
C ILE A 17 11.68 4.48 4.52
N PHE A 18 11.74 4.95 3.28
CA PHE A 18 12.97 5.09 2.51
C PHE A 18 13.49 6.52 2.64
N ARG A 19 14.69 6.69 3.21
CA ARG A 19 15.46 7.94 3.18
C ARG A 19 16.69 7.74 2.33
N THR A 20 16.84 8.53 1.27
CA THR A 20 18.01 8.53 0.39
C THR A 20 18.99 9.63 0.82
N TYR A 21 20.20 9.22 1.18
CA TYR A 21 21.40 10.08 1.19
C TYR A 21 22.24 9.77 -0.05
N ASP A 22 23.11 10.67 -0.49
CA ASP A 22 23.89 10.62 -1.75
C ASP A 22 24.58 9.27 -2.06
N ASN A 23 24.80 8.40 -1.07
CA ASN A 23 25.38 7.07 -1.26
C ASN A 23 24.69 5.94 -0.46
N SER A 24 23.51 6.16 0.12
CA SER A 24 22.83 5.12 0.91
C SER A 24 21.31 5.30 0.98
N THR A 25 20.56 4.22 0.80
CA THR A 25 19.12 4.15 1.07
C THR A 25 18.89 3.57 2.47
N GLN A 26 18.46 4.40 3.41
CA GLN A 26 17.99 3.94 4.72
C GLN A 26 16.55 3.46 4.61
N VAL A 27 16.28 2.23 5.07
CA VAL A 27 14.96 1.58 5.04
C VAL A 27 14.58 1.26 6.48
N ILE A 28 13.60 1.97 7.05
CA ILE A 28 13.13 1.69 8.42
C ILE A 28 12.06 0.61 8.34
N LEU A 29 12.41 -0.62 8.69
CA LEU A 29 11.48 -1.75 8.79
C LEU A 29 10.78 -1.70 10.15
N TYR A 30 9.46 -1.52 10.16
CA TYR A 30 8.66 -1.59 11.38
C TYR A 30 8.26 -3.05 11.66
N ALA A 31 8.06 -3.41 12.93
CA ALA A 31 7.46 -4.70 13.28
C ALA A 31 5.98 -4.76 12.88
N TYR A 32 5.45 -5.96 12.60
CA TYR A 32 4.03 -6.19 12.34
C TYR A 32 3.17 -5.52 13.42
N ARG A 33 2.22 -4.68 13.00
CA ARG A 33 1.19 -4.11 13.87
C ARG A 33 -0.18 -4.36 13.25
N PRO A 34 -1.18 -4.74 14.06
CA PRO A 34 -2.54 -4.91 13.56
C PRO A 34 -3.06 -3.59 13.00
N PHE A 35 -3.99 -3.67 12.05
CA PHE A 35 -4.58 -2.49 11.40
C PHE A 35 -5.09 -1.43 12.40
N SER A 36 -5.63 -1.87 13.54
CA SER A 36 -6.11 -1.03 14.63
C SER A 36 -5.05 -0.09 15.20
N ASP A 37 -3.78 -0.51 15.22
CA ASP A 37 -2.66 0.23 15.83
C ASP A 37 -1.91 1.10 14.82
N LEU A 38 -2.30 1.05 13.54
CA LEU A 38 -1.74 1.90 12.50
C LEU A 38 -2.44 3.26 12.51
N THR A 39 -1.63 4.32 12.48
CA THR A 39 -2.12 5.68 12.24
C THR A 39 -2.70 5.81 10.82
N ILE A 40 -3.47 6.87 10.58
CA ILE A 40 -4.07 7.14 9.26
C ILE A 40 -2.97 7.28 8.19
N GLU A 41 -1.90 8.00 8.49
CA GLU A 41 -0.76 8.21 7.59
C GLU A 41 -0.02 6.91 7.27
N GLU A 42 0.15 6.02 8.26
CA GLU A 42 0.77 4.70 8.04
C GLU A 42 -0.09 3.82 7.14
N ARG A 43 -1.41 3.86 7.29
CA ARG A 43 -2.34 3.14 6.42
C ARG A 43 -2.27 3.67 4.98
N ILE A 44 -2.22 4.99 4.80
CA ILE A 44 -2.09 5.64 3.49
C ILE A 44 -0.75 5.24 2.83
N ARG A 45 0.37 5.32 3.57
CA ARG A 45 1.69 4.89 3.09
C ARG A 45 1.71 3.41 2.71
N ALA A 46 1.11 2.54 3.51
CA ALA A 46 1.00 1.11 3.21
C ALA A 46 0.14 0.83 1.96
N CYS A 47 -0.93 1.60 1.75
CA CYS A 47 -1.74 1.54 0.53
C CYS A 47 -0.92 1.90 -0.71
N TYR A 48 -0.17 3.01 -0.65
CA TYR A 48 0.70 3.42 -1.74
C TYR A 48 1.76 2.36 -2.06
N GLN A 49 2.45 1.84 -1.04
CA GLN A 49 3.46 0.80 -1.24
C GLN A 49 2.85 -0.46 -1.87
N HIS A 50 1.67 -0.88 -1.42
CA HIS A 50 0.98 -2.02 -2.03
C HIS A 50 0.63 -1.75 -3.49
N ALA A 51 0.27 -0.52 -3.86
CA ALA A 51 0.03 -0.15 -5.25
C ALA A 51 1.29 -0.29 -6.11
N VAL A 52 2.44 0.15 -5.60
CA VAL A 52 3.74 0.03 -6.28
C VAL A 52 4.09 -1.43 -6.51
N ILE A 53 3.97 -2.28 -5.49
CA ILE A 53 4.32 -3.70 -5.60
C ILE A 53 3.38 -4.42 -6.59
N LYS A 54 2.08 -4.13 -6.55
CA LYS A 54 1.13 -4.69 -7.51
C LYS A 54 1.50 -4.27 -8.93
N TYR A 55 1.79 -2.99 -9.15
CA TYR A 55 2.15 -2.49 -10.47
C TYR A 55 3.42 -3.15 -11.02
N ILE A 56 4.49 -3.23 -10.23
CA ILE A 56 5.74 -3.93 -10.61
C ILE A 56 5.47 -5.41 -10.92
N SER A 57 4.51 -6.03 -10.23
CA SER A 57 4.07 -7.40 -10.47
C SER A 57 3.10 -7.56 -11.64
N GLY A 58 2.88 -6.51 -12.46
CA GLY A 58 1.92 -6.51 -13.58
C GLY A 58 0.45 -6.58 -13.16
N LYS A 59 0.14 -6.22 -11.90
CA LYS A 59 -1.20 -6.30 -11.30
C LYS A 59 -1.69 -4.91 -10.89
N LYS A 60 -3.01 -4.76 -10.76
CA LYS A 60 -3.66 -3.55 -10.22
C LYS A 60 -3.85 -3.69 -8.71
N LEU A 61 -3.79 -2.58 -7.96
CA LEU A 61 -4.27 -2.56 -6.58
C LEU A 61 -5.78 -2.78 -6.60
N LYS A 62 -6.25 -3.72 -5.80
CA LYS A 62 -7.68 -3.97 -5.56
C LYS A 62 -7.96 -3.92 -4.06
N ASN A 63 -9.17 -3.51 -3.71
CA ASN A 63 -9.62 -3.45 -2.31
C ASN A 63 -9.45 -4.81 -1.62
N SER A 64 -9.86 -5.90 -2.27
CA SER A 64 -9.70 -7.26 -1.74
C SER A 64 -8.25 -7.62 -1.39
N GLY A 65 -7.29 -7.29 -2.26
CA GLY A 65 -5.86 -7.54 -2.02
C GLY A 65 -5.31 -6.72 -0.85
N LEU A 66 -5.77 -5.47 -0.73
CA LEU A 66 -5.37 -4.59 0.36
C LEU A 66 -6.01 -5.02 1.70
N CYS A 67 -7.26 -5.52 1.69
CA CYS A 67 -7.87 -6.16 2.85
C CYS A 67 -7.04 -7.34 3.36
N THR A 68 -6.59 -8.22 2.46
CA THR A 68 -5.71 -9.34 2.81
C THR A 68 -4.42 -8.85 3.43
N ARG A 69 -3.78 -7.82 2.85
CA ARG A 69 -2.54 -7.24 3.38
C ARG A 69 -2.71 -6.67 4.79
N PHE A 70 -3.84 -6.00 5.07
CA PHE A 70 -4.11 -5.43 6.38
C PHE A 70 -4.69 -6.43 7.40
N GLY A 71 -4.95 -7.69 7.01
CA GLY A 71 -5.61 -8.66 7.88
C GLY A 71 -7.05 -8.26 8.25
N VAL A 72 -7.72 -7.46 7.42
CA VAL A 72 -9.08 -6.98 7.69
C VAL A 72 -10.09 -8.09 7.41
N LYS A 73 -10.88 -8.45 8.42
CA LYS A 73 -11.93 -9.47 8.32
C LYS A 73 -13.03 -9.06 7.32
N LYS A 74 -13.64 -10.05 6.66
CA LYS A 74 -14.83 -9.86 5.82
C LYS A 74 -15.91 -9.11 6.60
N GLY A 75 -16.55 -8.12 5.95
CA GLY A 75 -17.51 -7.20 6.59
C GLY A 75 -16.92 -5.86 7.04
N ASN A 76 -15.60 -5.77 7.22
CA ASN A 76 -14.91 -4.51 7.58
C ASN A 76 -14.19 -3.84 6.39
N GLU A 77 -14.52 -4.25 5.15
CA GLU A 77 -13.90 -3.73 3.90
C GLU A 77 -14.09 -2.22 3.72
N SER A 78 -15.09 -1.63 4.38
CA SER A 78 -15.31 -0.18 4.40
C SER A 78 -14.12 0.59 4.97
N GLN A 79 -13.37 0.02 5.92
CA GLN A 79 -12.18 0.66 6.49
C GLN A 79 -11.07 0.76 5.46
N VAL A 80 -10.84 -0.30 4.68
CA VAL A 80 -9.85 -0.30 3.59
C VAL A 80 -10.27 0.63 2.46
N THR A 81 -11.58 0.69 2.17
CA THR A 81 -12.15 1.65 1.21
C THR A 81 -11.84 3.09 1.62
N LYS A 82 -11.94 3.42 2.91
CA LYS A 82 -11.55 4.76 3.42
C LYS A 82 -10.06 5.03 3.22
N VAL A 83 -9.20 4.04 3.46
CA VAL A 83 -7.74 4.19 3.23
C VAL A 83 -7.44 4.49 1.76
N ILE A 84 -8.06 3.76 0.83
CA ILE A 84 -7.90 4.00 -0.61
C ILE A 84 -8.37 5.40 -0.99
N LYS A 85 -9.51 5.84 -0.46
CA LYS A 85 -10.00 7.22 -0.68
C LYS A 85 -9.03 8.27 -0.18
N ASN A 86 -8.48 8.09 1.02
CA ASN A 86 -7.49 9.03 1.54
C ASN A 86 -6.22 9.04 0.68
N ALA A 87 -5.74 7.88 0.23
CA ALA A 87 -4.57 7.80 -0.66
C ALA A 87 -4.82 8.44 -2.04
N LEU A 88 -6.05 8.38 -2.56
CA LEU A 88 -6.45 9.13 -3.76
C LEU A 88 -6.44 10.64 -3.51
N SER A 89 -7.00 11.09 -2.38
CA SER A 89 -7.03 12.51 -2.01
C SER A 89 -5.64 13.11 -1.81
N GLU A 90 -4.70 12.32 -1.27
CA GLU A 90 -3.28 12.67 -1.11
C GLU A 90 -2.50 12.59 -2.43
N GLY A 91 -3.14 12.19 -3.54
CA GLY A 91 -2.50 12.08 -4.85
C GLY A 91 -1.42 11.00 -4.94
N LEU A 92 -1.43 10.00 -4.05
CA LEU A 92 -0.44 8.92 -4.02
C LEU A 92 -0.80 7.77 -4.96
N ILE A 93 -2.08 7.57 -5.22
CA ILE A 93 -2.58 6.58 -6.18
C ILE A 93 -3.57 7.23 -7.14
N LYS A 94 -3.79 6.60 -8.27
CA LYS A 94 -4.79 6.99 -9.27
C LYS A 94 -5.64 5.81 -9.70
N ILE A 95 -6.82 6.10 -10.24
CA ILE A 95 -7.71 5.09 -10.82
C ILE A 95 -7.00 4.46 -12.04
N ALA A 96 -6.97 3.13 -12.11
CA ALA A 96 -6.25 2.42 -13.17
C ALA A 96 -6.91 2.53 -14.55
N ASP A 97 -8.23 2.72 -14.57
CA ASP A 97 -9.04 2.90 -15.77
C ASP A 97 -10.17 3.89 -15.43
N THR A 98 -10.15 5.06 -16.06
CA THR A 98 -11.13 6.11 -15.85
C THR A 98 -12.52 5.74 -16.35
N GLU A 99 -12.63 4.84 -17.33
CA GLU A 99 -13.90 4.34 -17.85
C GLU A 99 -14.48 3.26 -16.92
N SER A 100 -13.62 2.54 -16.20
CA SER A 100 -14.01 1.55 -15.19
C SER A 100 -13.32 1.80 -13.84
N PRO A 101 -13.87 2.69 -12.99
CA PRO A 101 -13.28 3.04 -11.69
C PRO A 101 -13.12 1.87 -10.72
N ARG A 102 -13.85 0.77 -10.94
CA ARG A 102 -13.76 -0.47 -10.15
C ARG A 102 -12.64 -1.41 -10.62
N SER A 103 -11.95 -1.09 -11.71
CA SER A 103 -10.90 -1.93 -12.30
C SER A 103 -9.66 -2.06 -11.40
N GLY A 104 -9.46 -1.10 -10.49
CA GLY A 104 -8.36 -1.06 -9.54
C GLY A 104 -7.62 0.28 -9.59
N TYR A 105 -6.46 0.31 -8.95
CA TYR A 105 -5.66 1.53 -8.80
C TYR A 105 -4.20 1.27 -9.15
N TYR A 106 -3.52 2.33 -9.58
CA TYR A 106 -2.08 2.38 -9.83
C TYR A 106 -1.41 3.43 -8.93
N PRO A 107 -0.09 3.36 -8.75
CA PRO A 107 0.69 4.49 -8.23
C PRO A 107 0.45 5.74 -9.08
N PHE A 108 0.56 6.92 -8.46
CA PHE A 108 0.30 8.20 -9.13
C PHE A 108 1.19 8.49 -10.36
N TRP A 109 2.39 7.91 -10.40
CA TRP A 109 3.41 8.15 -11.43
C TRP A 109 3.34 7.20 -12.64
N VAL A 110 2.51 6.16 -12.55
CA VAL A 110 2.02 5.43 -13.73
C VAL A 110 1.12 6.36 -14.51
#